data_AF-A0A3B9EJ94-F1
#
_entry.id   AF-A0A3B9EJ94-F1
#
_cell.length_a   1.000
_cell.length_b   1.000
_cell.length_c   1.000
_cell.angle_alpha   90.00
_cell.angle_beta   90.00
_cell.angle_gamma   90.00
#
_symmetry.space_group_name_H-M   'P 1'
#
loop_
_entity.id
_entity.type
_entity.pdbx_description
1 polymer ?
#
loop_
_entity_poly.entity_id
_entity_poly.type
_entity_poly.pdbx_seq_one_letter_code
_entity_poly.pdbx_strand_id
1 'polypeptide(L)'
;MSGRLFRALTPLGWLAAALAVAALLSALGGGLGLRWDPLRLQARRLEATEQRLEQARSQAAARRLEAAARGRQIESLDAFHRNTLAVTEATVAAETKARIADDAETPLDPARAERLRGHDRELCRLSPAVAGCAAPADPG
;
A
#
# COMPACT_ATOMS: atom_id res chain seq x y z
N MET A 1 46.76 -70.38 6.11
CA MET A 1 46.65 -68.92 5.88
C MET A 1 45.28 -68.41 6.37
N SER A 2 45.02 -68.42 7.69
CA SER A 2 43.64 -68.21 8.20
C SER A 2 43.51 -67.20 9.35
N GLY A 3 44.60 -66.52 9.75
CA GLY A 3 44.62 -65.64 10.92
C GLY A 3 44.29 -64.16 10.68
N ARG A 4 44.10 -63.72 9.42
CA ARG A 4 43.84 -62.29 9.09
C ARG A 4 42.36 -61.95 8.87
N LEU A 5 41.51 -62.94 8.55
CA LEU A 5 40.09 -62.74 8.30
C LEU A 5 39.29 -62.46 9.58
N PHE A 6 39.59 -63.17 10.68
CA PHE A 6 38.93 -62.94 11.98
C PHE A 6 39.21 -61.57 12.60
N ARG A 7 40.34 -60.93 12.25
CA ARG A 7 40.71 -59.59 12.74
C ARG A 7 40.10 -58.44 11.93
N ALA A 8 39.57 -58.72 10.74
CA ALA A 8 38.84 -57.76 9.91
C ALA A 8 37.32 -57.83 10.13
N LEU A 9 36.79 -58.98 10.59
CA LEU A 9 35.40 -59.12 11.01
C LEU A 9 35.10 -58.38 12.33
N THR A 10 36.06 -58.24 13.23
CA THR A 10 35.87 -57.53 14.51
C THR A 10 35.70 -56.01 14.39
N PRO A 11 36.45 -55.24 13.56
CA PRO A 11 36.21 -53.79 13.44
C PRO A 11 34.87 -53.47 12.77
N LEU A 12 34.48 -54.25 11.76
CA LEU A 12 33.16 -54.11 11.13
C LEU A 12 32.02 -54.54 12.06
N GLY A 13 32.22 -55.61 12.85
CA GLY A 13 31.28 -56.04 13.87
C GLY A 13 31.10 -55.01 14.99
N TRP A 14 32.19 -54.36 15.41
CA TRP A 14 32.14 -53.26 16.38
C TRP A 14 31.46 -52.01 15.82
N LEU A 15 31.71 -51.67 14.55
CA LEU A 15 30.99 -50.58 13.87
C LEU A 15 29.50 -50.88 13.75
N ALA A 16 29.14 -52.11 13.36
CA ALA A 16 27.74 -52.55 13.27
C ALA A 16 27.06 -52.54 14.65
N ALA A 17 27.76 -53.00 15.69
CA ALA A 17 27.25 -52.96 17.06
C ALA A 17 27.07 -51.53 17.56
N ALA A 18 28.04 -50.63 17.30
CA ALA A 18 27.93 -49.21 17.65
C ALA A 18 26.76 -48.53 16.92
N LEU A 19 26.57 -48.83 15.63
CA LEU A 19 25.43 -48.35 14.84
C LEU A 19 24.10 -48.88 15.38
N ALA A 20 24.04 -50.17 15.73
CA ALA A 20 22.84 -50.80 16.29
C ALA A 20 22.48 -50.18 17.65
N VAL A 21 23.46 -49.96 18.53
CA VAL A 21 23.25 -49.30 19.83
C VAL A 21 22.82 -47.84 19.64
N ALA A 22 23.43 -47.10 18.72
CA ALA A 22 23.04 -45.72 18.42
C ALA A 22 21.60 -45.64 17.84
N ALA A 23 21.23 -46.57 16.95
CA ALA A 23 19.88 -46.67 16.41
C ALA A 23 18.86 -47.04 17.50
N LEU A 24 19.22 -47.96 18.40
CA LEU A 24 18.38 -48.37 19.52
C LEU A 24 18.16 -47.22 20.51
N LEU A 25 19.23 -46.50 20.89
CA LEU A 25 19.12 -45.32 21.75
C LEU A 25 18.30 -44.20 21.10
N SER A 26 18.42 -44.03 19.78
CA SER A 26 17.61 -43.06 19.03
C SER A 26 16.12 -43.45 18.99
N ALA A 27 15.83 -44.74 18.83
CA ALA A 27 14.46 -45.26 18.82
C ALA A 27 13.80 -45.20 20.21
N LEU A 28 14.53 -45.55 21.28
CA LEU A 28 14.02 -45.44 22.65
C LEU A 28 13.88 -43.98 23.10
N GLY A 29 14.79 -43.09 22.69
CA GLY A 29 14.69 -41.65 22.94
C GLY A 29 13.50 -40.99 22.25
N GLY A 30 13.11 -41.52 21.08
CA GLY A 30 11.92 -41.07 20.33
C GLY A 30 10.60 -41.24 21.06
N GLY A 31 10.51 -42.16 22.03
CA GLY A 31 9.31 -42.37 22.87
C GLY A 31 9.13 -41.34 23.99
N LEU A 32 10.17 -40.58 24.35
CA LEU A 32 10.17 -39.59 25.44
C LEU A 32 9.91 -38.15 24.96
N GLY A 33 9.48 -37.94 23.71
CA GLY A 33 9.21 -36.62 23.13
C GLY A 33 10.47 -35.80 22.77
N LEU A 34 11.66 -36.29 23.13
CA LEU A 34 12.95 -35.77 22.69
C LEU A 34 13.22 -36.22 21.26
N ARG A 35 12.56 -35.57 20.30
CA ARG A 35 12.80 -35.85 18.88
C ARG A 35 14.21 -35.42 18.51
N TRP A 36 15.09 -36.41 18.36
CA TRP A 36 16.47 -36.23 17.92
C TRP A 36 16.51 -35.64 16.50
N ASP A 37 16.74 -34.33 16.38
CA ASP A 37 16.89 -33.59 15.11
C ASP A 37 18.29 -32.96 15.04
N PRO A 38 19.34 -33.74 14.72
CA PRO A 38 20.73 -33.28 14.73
C PRO A 38 21.01 -32.18 13.70
N LEU A 39 20.16 -32.04 12.67
CA LEU A 39 20.30 -31.08 11.58
C LEU A 39 19.37 -29.85 11.74
N ARG A 40 18.61 -29.78 12.85
CA ARG A 40 17.63 -28.71 13.15
C ARG A 40 16.66 -28.42 12.01
N LEU A 41 16.34 -29.43 11.19
CA LEU A 41 15.50 -29.25 10.00
C LEU A 41 14.09 -28.76 10.36
N GLN A 42 13.58 -29.19 11.51
CA GLN A 42 12.27 -28.75 11.96
C GLN A 42 12.28 -27.34 12.53
N ALA A 43 13.34 -26.94 13.22
CA ALA A 43 13.52 -25.56 13.65
C ALA A 43 13.59 -24.63 12.43
N ARG A 44 14.33 -25.01 11.39
CA ARG A 44 14.39 -24.26 10.13
C ARG A 44 13.04 -24.20 9.40
N ARG A 45 12.27 -25.30 9.42
CA ARG A 45 10.91 -25.31 8.85
C ARG A 45 9.99 -24.37 9.62
N LEU A 46 10.07 -24.38 10.95
CA LEU A 46 9.29 -23.52 11.82
C LEU A 46 9.63 -22.04 11.56
N GLU A 47 10.92 -21.69 11.60
CA GLU A 47 11.41 -20.33 11.29
C GLU A 47 10.96 -19.88 9.89
N ALA A 48 11.06 -20.75 8.88
CA ALA A 48 10.59 -20.44 7.53
C ALA A 48 9.07 -20.23 7.48
N THR A 49 8.29 -20.98 8.24
CA THR A 49 6.83 -20.78 8.32
C THR A 49 6.46 -19.51 9.07
N GLU A 50 7.16 -19.18 10.16
CA GLU A 50 6.95 -17.95 10.93
C GLU A 50 7.29 -16.72 10.07
N GLN A 51 8.41 -16.75 9.35
CA GLN A 51 8.77 -15.69 8.40
C GLN A 51 7.72 -15.52 7.31
N ARG A 52 7.19 -16.61 6.74
CA ARG A 52 6.11 -16.54 5.74
C ARG A 52 4.83 -15.97 6.34
N LEU A 53 4.49 -16.32 7.58
CA LEU A 53 3.31 -15.77 8.26
C LEU A 53 3.47 -14.28 8.52
N GLU A 54 4.63 -13.82 8.99
CA GLU A 54 4.89 -12.39 9.20
C GLU A 54 4.91 -11.60 7.89
N GLN A 55 5.47 -12.18 6.82
CA GLN A 55 5.37 -11.60 5.48
C GLN A 55 3.91 -11.53 5.00
N ALA A 56 3.13 -12.59 5.17
CA ALA A 56 1.72 -12.59 4.79
C ALA A 56 0.90 -11.56 5.60
N ARG A 57 1.17 -11.43 6.90
CA ARG A 57 0.54 -10.43 7.78
C ARG A 57 0.86 -9.01 7.35
N SER A 58 2.14 -8.72 7.10
CA SER A 58 2.58 -7.39 6.65
C SER A 58 2.00 -7.05 5.27
N GLN A 59 1.98 -7.99 4.32
CA GLN A 59 1.33 -7.80 3.02
C GLN A 59 -0.18 -7.58 3.14
N ALA A 60 -0.86 -8.33 4.00
CA ALA A 60 -2.30 -8.15 4.24
C ALA A 60 -2.60 -6.79 4.87
N ALA A 61 -1.77 -6.32 5.81
CA ALA A 61 -1.87 -5.00 6.41
C ALA A 61 -1.64 -3.89 5.36
N ALA A 62 -0.60 -4.02 4.53
CA ALA A 62 -0.33 -3.10 3.43
C ALA A 62 -1.50 -3.02 2.44
N ARG A 63 -2.03 -4.16 1.99
CA ARG A 63 -3.20 -4.21 1.08
C ARG A 63 -4.44 -3.56 1.68
N ARG A 64 -4.67 -3.72 3.00
CA ARG A 64 -5.79 -3.07 3.69
C ARG A 64 -5.62 -1.54 3.71
N LEU A 65 -4.42 -1.05 3.99
CA LEU A 65 -4.12 0.38 3.95
C LEU A 65 -4.25 0.96 2.54
N GLU A 66 -3.74 0.25 1.53
CA GLU A 66 -3.90 0.64 0.13
C GLU A 66 -5.38 0.69 -0.29
N ALA A 67 -6.17 -0.32 0.08
CA ALA A 67 -7.61 -0.34 -0.21
C ALA A 67 -8.35 0.83 0.46
N ALA A 68 -8.05 1.11 1.73
CA ALA A 68 -8.61 2.25 2.45
C ALA A 68 -8.19 3.59 1.82
N ALA A 69 -6.94 3.71 1.37
CA ALA A 69 -6.46 4.89 0.66
C ALA A 69 -7.16 5.10 -0.69
N ARG A 70 -7.34 4.02 -1.48
CA ARG A 70 -8.09 4.07 -2.75
C ARG A 70 -9.54 4.48 -2.53
N GLY A 71 -10.20 3.98 -1.49
CA GLY A 71 -11.57 4.39 -1.14
C GLY A 71 -11.68 5.89 -0.88
N ARG A 72 -10.78 6.46 -0.06
CA ARG A 72 -10.74 7.89 0.21
C ARG A 72 -10.45 8.74 -1.03
N GLN A 73 -9.58 8.27 -1.92
CA GLN A 73 -9.29 8.96 -3.18
C GLN A 73 -10.54 9.05 -4.06
N ILE A 74 -11.27 7.94 -4.24
CA ILE A 74 -12.51 7.91 -5.02
C ILE A 74 -13.55 8.85 -4.42
N GLU A 75 -13.75 8.81 -3.10
CA GLU A 75 -14.69 9.69 -2.41
C GLU A 75 -14.33 11.18 -2.59
N SER A 76 -13.05 11.53 -2.48
CA SER A 76 -12.59 12.91 -2.69
C SER A 76 -12.80 13.40 -4.13
N LEU A 77 -12.58 12.52 -5.11
CA LEU A 77 -12.78 12.83 -6.53
C LEU A 77 -14.26 13.01 -6.84
N ASP A 78 -15.11 12.11 -6.32
CA ASP A 78 -16.56 12.21 -6.47
C ASP A 78 -17.11 13.50 -5.84
N ALA A 79 -16.66 13.86 -4.63
CA ALA A 79 -17.04 15.11 -3.99
C ALA A 79 -16.58 16.33 -4.80
N PHE A 80 -15.35 16.32 -5.32
CA PHE A 80 -14.85 17.39 -6.20
C PHE A 80 -15.68 17.51 -7.49
N HIS A 81 -16.03 16.38 -8.11
CA HIS A 81 -16.83 16.35 -9.33
C HIS A 81 -18.25 16.89 -9.07
N ARG A 82 -18.91 16.45 -8.00
CA ARG A 82 -20.23 16.95 -7.60
C ARG A 82 -20.21 18.46 -7.34
N ASN A 83 -19.20 18.96 -6.63
CA ASN A 83 -19.04 20.39 -6.40
C ASN A 83 -18.83 21.17 -7.72
N THR A 84 -18.02 20.64 -8.63
CA THR A 84 -17.78 21.27 -9.94
C THR A 84 -19.06 21.37 -10.76
N LEU A 85 -19.86 20.30 -10.79
CA LEU A 85 -21.17 20.31 -11.46
C LEU A 85 -22.12 21.33 -10.83
N ALA A 86 -22.23 21.34 -9.50
CA ALA A 86 -23.10 22.26 -8.78
C ALA A 86 -22.71 23.74 -9.02
N VAL A 87 -21.42 24.05 -9.01
CA VAL A 87 -20.92 25.40 -9.33
C VAL A 87 -21.22 25.77 -10.78
N THR A 88 -21.03 24.84 -11.71
CA THR A 88 -21.32 25.06 -13.14
C THR A 88 -22.80 25.35 -13.35
N GLU A 89 -23.68 24.54 -12.77
CA GLU A 89 -25.13 24.71 -12.85
C GLU A 89 -25.57 26.05 -12.24
N ALA A 90 -25.09 26.38 -11.04
CA ALA A 90 -25.38 27.66 -10.40
C ALA A 90 -24.90 28.85 -11.23
N THR A 91 -23.73 28.74 -11.87
CA THR A 91 -23.18 29.79 -12.74
C THR A 91 -24.03 29.97 -13.98
N VAL A 92 -24.39 28.89 -14.67
CA VAL A 92 -25.27 28.93 -15.86
C VAL A 92 -26.63 29.52 -15.50
N ALA A 93 -27.21 29.12 -14.37
CA ALA A 93 -28.49 29.65 -13.90
C ALA A 93 -28.40 31.16 -13.57
N ALA A 94 -27.35 31.59 -12.88
CA ALA A 94 -27.11 32.99 -12.55
C ALA A 94 -26.90 33.85 -13.81
N GLU A 95 -26.11 33.35 -14.76
CA GLU A 95 -25.88 34.02 -16.04
C GLU A 95 -27.18 34.13 -16.86
N THR A 96 -27.93 33.04 -16.97
CA THR A 96 -29.22 33.03 -17.67
C THR A 96 -30.17 34.05 -17.05
N LYS A 97 -30.26 34.09 -15.72
CA LYS A 97 -31.08 35.05 -14.99
C LYS A 97 -30.64 36.49 -15.23
N ALA A 98 -29.32 36.75 -15.25
CA ALA A 98 -28.78 38.08 -15.50
C ALA A 98 -29.09 38.55 -16.94
N ARG A 99 -29.03 37.65 -17.92
CA ARG A 99 -29.30 37.98 -19.34
C ARG A 99 -30.77 38.30 -19.62
N ILE A 100 -31.71 37.71 -18.88
CA ILE A 100 -33.16 37.92 -19.07
C ILE A 100 -33.74 38.96 -18.12
N ALA A 101 -32.94 39.54 -17.23
CA ALA A 101 -33.40 40.53 -16.27
C ALA A 101 -33.81 41.83 -16.98
N ASP A 102 -34.81 42.52 -16.46
CA ASP A 102 -35.30 43.78 -17.04
C ASP A 102 -34.22 44.87 -17.11
N ASP A 103 -33.23 44.80 -16.22
CA ASP A 103 -32.09 45.71 -16.13
C ASP A 103 -30.84 45.20 -16.87
N ALA A 104 -30.93 44.13 -17.68
CA ALA A 104 -29.79 43.53 -18.36
C ALA A 104 -28.99 44.53 -19.24
N GLU A 105 -29.69 45.48 -19.86
CA GLU A 105 -29.09 46.52 -20.71
C GLU A 105 -28.79 47.83 -19.94
N THR A 106 -29.11 47.87 -18.65
CA THR A 106 -28.86 49.06 -17.82
C THR A 106 -27.39 49.07 -17.38
N PRO A 107 -26.61 50.12 -17.73
CA PRO A 107 -25.22 50.21 -17.30
C PRO A 107 -25.11 50.20 -15.77
N LEU A 108 -24.15 49.43 -15.25
CA LEU A 108 -23.83 49.45 -13.83
C LEU A 108 -23.31 50.83 -13.40
N ASP A 109 -23.66 51.22 -12.18
CA ASP A 109 -23.05 52.37 -11.51
C ASP A 109 -21.50 52.29 -11.60
N PRO A 110 -20.80 53.35 -12.01
CA PRO A 110 -19.34 53.31 -12.21
C PRO A 110 -18.57 52.90 -10.95
N ALA A 111 -18.99 53.34 -9.77
CA ALA A 111 -18.32 52.98 -8.52
C ALA A 111 -18.56 51.50 -8.19
N ARG A 112 -19.74 50.95 -8.47
CA ARG A 112 -20.02 49.51 -8.35
C ARG A 112 -19.18 48.69 -9.33
N ALA A 113 -19.09 49.12 -10.59
CA ALA A 113 -18.30 48.45 -11.61
C ALA A 113 -16.81 48.37 -11.21
N GLU A 114 -16.24 49.46 -10.68
CA GLU A 114 -14.84 49.46 -10.26
C GLU A 114 -14.58 48.54 -9.06
N ARG A 115 -15.51 48.47 -8.10
CA ARG A 115 -15.41 47.50 -6.99
C ARG A 115 -15.41 46.06 -7.49
N LEU A 116 -16.29 45.73 -8.44
CA LEU A 116 -16.33 44.38 -9.04
C LEU A 116 -15.02 44.04 -9.75
N ARG A 117 -14.47 44.96 -10.55
CA ARG A 117 -13.15 44.79 -11.19
C ARG A 117 -12.01 44.66 -10.17
N GLY A 118 -12.11 45.34 -9.03
CA GLY A 118 -11.17 45.19 -7.92
C GLY A 118 -11.16 43.77 -7.36
N HIS A 119 -12.34 43.21 -7.10
CA HIS A 119 -12.48 41.83 -6.64
C HIS A 119 -12.02 40.80 -7.69
N ASP A 120 -12.34 41.02 -8.95
CA ASP A 120 -11.91 40.15 -10.06
C ASP A 120 -10.38 40.08 -10.17
N ARG A 121 -9.70 41.24 -10.08
CA ARG A 121 -8.22 41.30 -10.03
C ARG A 121 -7.65 40.55 -8.83
N GLU A 122 -8.27 40.67 -7.66
CA GLU A 122 -7.82 39.95 -6.45
C GLU A 122 -8.01 38.44 -6.60
N LEU A 123 -9.12 37.99 -7.19
CA LEU A 123 -9.36 36.58 -7.48
C LEU A 123 -8.32 36.02 -8.47
N CYS A 124 -8.02 36.76 -9.53
CA CYS A 124 -6.97 36.38 -10.49
C CYS A 124 -5.57 36.36 -9.88
N ARG A 125 -5.29 37.24 -8.90
CA ARG A 125 -4.03 37.22 -8.15
C ARG A 125 -3.87 35.95 -7.31
N LEU A 126 -4.95 35.48 -6.69
CA LEU A 126 -4.95 34.27 -5.85
C LEU A 126 -4.95 32.98 -6.68
N SER A 127 -5.61 32.98 -7.84
CA SER A 127 -5.77 31.81 -8.71
C SER A 127 -5.45 32.14 -10.17
N PRO A 128 -4.17 32.31 -10.53
CA PRO A 128 -3.76 32.71 -11.90
C PRO A 128 -4.03 31.63 -12.96
N ALA A 129 -4.24 30.37 -12.54
CA ALA A 129 -4.53 29.25 -13.45
C ALA A 129 -6.01 29.20 -13.91
N VAL A 130 -6.88 30.06 -13.39
CA VAL A 130 -8.29 30.11 -13.80
C VAL A 130 -8.42 30.75 -15.17
N ALA A 131 -9.16 30.10 -16.07
CA ALA A 131 -9.42 30.61 -17.41
C ALA A 131 -10.14 31.98 -17.33
N GLY A 132 -9.64 32.97 -18.08
CA GLY A 132 -10.16 34.34 -18.07
C GLY A 132 -9.30 35.33 -17.29
N CYS A 133 -8.39 34.86 -16.43
CA CYS A 133 -7.35 35.70 -15.85
C CYS A 133 -6.25 35.97 -16.88
N ALA A 134 -5.68 37.18 -16.86
CA ALA A 134 -4.53 37.50 -17.70
C ALA A 134 -3.38 36.52 -17.39
N ALA A 135 -2.85 35.85 -18.41
CA ALA A 135 -1.71 34.95 -18.25
C ALA A 135 -0.55 35.71 -17.58
N PRO A 136 0.17 35.09 -16.62
CA PRO A 136 1.36 35.71 -16.07
C PRO A 136 2.31 36.02 -17.24
N ALA A 137 2.77 37.28 -17.31
CA ALA A 137 3.74 37.69 -18.32
C ALA A 137 4.99 36.81 -18.14
N ASP A 138 5.31 36.01 -19.16
CA ASP A 138 6.49 35.16 -19.16
C ASP A 138 7.74 36.05 -19.09
N PRO A 139 8.59 35.93 -18.05
CA PRO A 139 9.89 36.58 -18.06
C PRO A 139 10.80 35.76 -18.97
N GLY A 140 10.99 36.23 -20.20
CA GLY A 140 11.90 35.63 -21.17
C GLY A 140 13.34 35.51 -20.70
#